data_AF-A0A1F4YEM7-F1
#
_entry.id   AF-A0A1F4YEM7-F1
#
_cell.length_a   1.000
_cell.length_b   1.000
_cell.length_c   1.000
_cell.angle_alpha   90.00
_cell.angle_beta   90.00
_cell.angle_gamma   90.00
#
_symmetry.space_group_name_H-M   'P 1'
#
loop_
_entity.id
_entity.type
_entity.pdbx_description
1 polymer ?
#
loop_
_entity_poly.entity_id
_entity_poly.type
_entity_poly.pdbx_seq_one_letter_code
_entity_poly.pdbx_strand_id
1 'polypeptide(L)' 'MFDFIKNIGLTELLIIAAILLILFGGKKVKELSHGLGESSKELKKVKAEFESAVTDKSDKPQES' A
#
# COMPACT_ATOMS: atom_id res chain seq x y z
N MET A 1 9.54 -28.47 -1.04
CA MET A 1 10.51 -27.58 -1.77
C MET A 1 10.33 -26.12 -1.36
N PHE A 2 9.09 -25.64 -1.14
CA PHE A 2 8.82 -24.26 -0.71
C PHE A 2 8.62 -24.10 0.81
N ASP A 3 8.73 -25.17 1.59
CA ASP A 3 8.59 -25.18 3.06
C ASP A 3 9.62 -24.32 3.80
N PHE A 4 10.72 -23.97 3.14
CA PHE A 4 11.70 -23.01 3.64
C PHE A 4 11.07 -21.65 3.89
N ILE A 5 10.18 -21.18 3.01
CA ILE A 5 9.54 -19.87 3.11
C ILE A 5 8.54 -19.82 4.27
N LYS A 6 7.92 -20.96 4.61
CA LYS A 6 6.90 -21.06 5.67
C LYS A 6 7.50 -21.03 7.08
N ASN A 7 8.80 -21.32 7.21
CA ASN A 7 9.56 -21.26 8.46
C ASN A 7 10.53 -20.06 8.53
N ILE A 8 10.42 -19.09 7.62
CA ILE A 8 11.22 -17.85 7.70
C ILE A 8 10.77 -17.08 8.93
N GLY A 9 11.62 -17.07 9.96
CA GLY A 9 11.49 -16.22 11.12
C GLY A 9 11.87 -14.77 10.80
N LEU A 10 11.74 -13.90 11.80
CA LEU A 10 12.11 -12.49 11.68
C LEU A 10 13.60 -12.31 11.30
N THR A 11 14.47 -13.19 11.80
CA THR A 11 15.91 -13.14 11.53
C THR A 11 16.21 -13.44 10.06
N GLU A 12 15.64 -14.50 9.49
CA GLU A 12 15.84 -14.85 8.08
C GLU A 12 15.24 -13.78 7.15
N LEU A 13 14.07 -13.24 7.50
CA LEU A 13 13.46 -12.15 6.75
C LEU A 13 14.36 -10.90 6.74
N LEU A 14 14.97 -10.55 7.87
CA LEU A 14 15.92 -9.44 7.96
C LEU A 14 17.16 -9.67 7.11
N ILE A 15 17.70 -10.89 7.07
CA ILE A 15 18.86 -11.23 6.22
C ILE A 15 18.50 -11.07 4.75
N ILE A 16 17.35 -11.59 4.32
CA ILE A 16 16.88 -11.44 2.94
C ILE A 16 16.66 -9.97 2.61
N ALA A 17 16.02 -9.22 3.50
CA ALA A 17 15.81 -7.78 3.33
C ALA A 17 17.15 -7.02 3.24
N ALA A 18 18.16 -7.40 4.02
CA ALA A 18 19.49 -6.81 3.97
C ALA A 18 20.18 -7.11 2.63
N ILE A 19 20.08 -8.33 2.11
CA ILE A 19 20.61 -8.70 0.78
C ILE A 19 19.94 -7.87 -0.30
N LEU A 20 18.60 -7.79 -0.29
CA LEU A 20 17.84 -6.96 -1.23
C LEU A 20 18.24 -5.48 -1.11
N LEU A 21 18.46 -4.97 0.10
CA LEU A 21 18.88 -3.60 0.33
C LEU A 21 20.29 -3.33 -0.22
N ILE A 22 21.20 -4.30 -0.19
CA ILE A 22 22.54 -4.18 -0.79
C ILE A 22 22.44 -4.19 -2.32
N LEU A 23 21.63 -5.07 -2.91
CA LEU A 23 21.46 -5.19 -4.36
C LEU A 23 20.77 -3.97 -4.98
N PHE A 24 19.68 -3.50 -4.37
CA PHE A 24 18.89 -2.38 -4.86
C PHE A 24 19.35 -1.03 -4.29
N GLY A 25 20.09 -1.05 -3.18
CA GLY A 25 20.41 0.14 -2.41
C GLY A 25 19.20 0.69 -1.64
N GLY A 26 19.46 1.41 -0.54
CA GLY A 26 18.40 2.13 0.18
C GLY A 26 17.68 3.18 -0.66
N LYS A 27 18.33 3.69 -1.72
CA LYS A 27 17.74 4.71 -2.61
C LYS A 27 16.57 4.16 -3.42
N LYS A 28 16.66 2.96 -4.02
CA LYS A 28 15.55 2.41 -4.81
C LYS A 28 14.38 1.94 -3.96
N VAL A 29 14.64 1.35 -2.79
CA VAL A 29 13.57 1.03 -1.84
C VAL A 29 12.83 2.30 -1.40
N LYS A 30 13.56 3.40 -1.13
CA LYS A 30 12.95 4.71 -0.80
C LYS A 30 12.19 5.35 -1.94
N GLU A 31 12.71 5.28 -3.16
CA GLU A 31 12.07 5.84 -4.37
C GLU A 31 10.74 5.12 -4.66
N LEU A 32 10.73 3.79 -4.53
CA LEU A 32 9.52 2.98 -4.65
C LEU A 32 8.53 3.22 -3.50
N SER A 33 9.01 3.33 -2.26
CA SER A 33 8.11 3.58 -1.12
C SER A 33 7.47 4.97 -1.17
N HIS A 34 8.21 5.98 -1.65
CA HIS A 34 7.66 7.32 -1.84
C HIS A 34 6.58 7.30 -2.94
N GLY A 35 6.86 6.69 -4.10
CA GLY A 35 5.88 6.57 -5.18
C GLY A 35 4.64 5.74 -4.81
N LEU A 36 4.81 4.61 -4.14
CA LEU A 36 3.69 3.79 -3.64
C LEU A 36 2.90 4.49 -2.53
N GLY A 37 3.57 5.25 -1.67
CA GLY A 37 2.94 6.01 -0.59
C GLY A 37 2.08 7.15 -1.11
N GLU A 38 2.60 7.92 -2.08
CA GLU A 38 1.86 8.98 -2.78
C GLU A 38 0.65 8.39 -3.52
N SER A 39 0.84 7.32 -4.30
CA SER A 39 -0.24 6.64 -5.00
C SER A 39 -1.32 6.11 -4.03
N SER A 40 -0.92 5.48 -2.92
CA SER A 40 -1.87 5.00 -1.89
C SER A 40 -2.66 6.15 -1.24
N LYS A 41 -2.04 7.32 -1.06
CA LYS A 41 -2.68 8.51 -0.50
C LYS A 41 -3.71 9.10 -1.45
N GLU A 42 -3.36 9.24 -2.73
CA GLU A 42 -4.27 9.69 -3.80
C GLU A 42 -5.47 8.74 -3.92
N LEU A 43 -5.23 7.42 -3.93
CA LEU A 43 -6.28 6.40 -4.00
C LEU A 43 -7.27 6.49 -2.82
N LYS A 44 -6.77 6.72 -1.59
CA LYS A 44 -7.62 6.91 -0.41
C LYS A 44 -8.46 8.19 -0.50
N LYS A 45 -7.87 9.29 -1.00
CA LYS A 45 -8.58 10.56 -1.18
C LYS A 45 -9.72 10.41 -2.20
N VAL A 46 -9.43 9.83 -3.36
CA VAL A 46 -10.45 9.56 -4.39
C VAL A 46 -11.56 8.65 -3.85
N LYS A 47 -11.19 7.60 -3.09
CA LYS A 47 -12.18 6.73 -2.44
C LYS A 47 -13.09 7.51 -1.48
N ALA A 48 -12.52 8.38 -0.66
CA ALA A 48 -13.29 9.20 0.29
C ALA A 48 -14.21 10.20 -0.43
N GLU A 49 -13.72 10.89 -1.45
CA GLU A 49 -14.54 11.81 -2.27
C GLU A 49 -15.68 11.06 -2.99
N PHE A 50 -15.41 9.85 -3.47
CA PHE A 50 -16.42 8.99 -4.08
C PHE A 50 -17.48 8.56 -3.06
N GLU A 51 -17.09 8.11 -1.86
CA GLU A 51 -18.03 7.72 -0.79
C GLU A 51 -18.89 8.90 -0.33
N SER A 52 -18.32 10.10 -0.23
CA SER A 52 -19.07 11.33 0.08
C SER A 52 -20.05 11.71 -1.04
N ALA A 53 -19.63 11.64 -2.31
CA ALA A 53 -20.50 11.95 -3.45
C ALA A 53 -21.63 10.93 -3.65
N VAL A 54 -21.42 9.67 -3.28
CA VAL A 54 -22.46 8.63 -3.31
C VAL A 54 -23.44 8.79 -2.15
N THR A 55 -22.95 9.15 -0.95
CA THR A 55 -23.80 9.36 0.24
C THR A 55 -24.65 10.64 0.14
N ASP A 56 -24.09 11.73 -0.38
CA ASP A 56 -24.82 13.01 -0.56
C ASP A 56 -25.97 12.90 -1.57
N LYS A 57 -25.85 12.02 -2.59
CA LYS A 57 -26.92 11.75 -3.55
C LYS A 57 -28.04 10.85 -3.02
N SER A 58 -27.91 10.27 -1.83
CA SER A 58 -28.95 9.44 -1.20
C SER A 58 -29.86 10.20 -0.24
N ASP A 59 -29.58 11.48 0.04
CA ASP A 59 -30.33 12.32 0.99
C ASP A 59 -30.96 13.58 0.34
N LYS A 60 -31.43 13.46 -0.91
CA LYS A 60 -32.51 14.32 -1.40
C LYS A 60 -33.80 13.51 -1.39
N PRO A 61 -34.75 13.82 -0.49
CA PRO A 61 -36.13 13.42 -0.68
C PRO A 61 -36.54 13.87 -2.08
N GLN A 62 -36.88 12.90 -2.93
CA GLN A 62 -37.68 13.18 -4.11
C GLN A 62 -39.04 13.64 -3.56
N GLU A 63 -39.17 14.95 -3.39
CA GLU A 63 -40.45 15.60 -3.14
C GLU A 63 -41.22 15.55 -4.46
N SER A 64 -42.14 14.59 -4.53
CA SER A 64 -43.15 14.41 -5.58
C SER A 64 -44.51 14.84 -5.07
#